data_AF-A0A4U9DE54-F1
#
_entry.id   AF-A0A4U9DE54-F1
#
_cell.length_a   1.000
_cell.length_b   1.000
_cell.length_c   1.000
_cell.angle_alpha   90.00
_cell.angle_beta   90.00
_cell.angle_gamma   90.00
#
_symmetry.space_group_name_H-M   'P 1'
#
loop_
_entity.id
_entity.type
_entity.pdbx_description
1 polymer ?
#
loop_
_entity_poly.entity_id
_entity_poly.type
_entity_poly.pdbx_seq_one_letter_code
_entity_poly.pdbx_strand_id
1 'polypeptide(L)'
;MASENYYDVTEWNIGNPYQDIGEVINSIITNIKARQIDVDINDGGKPGAVIYIPPGDYHLTTQVVVDISYLKIMAQATVSRLRASVLIRQKVT
;
A
#
# COMPACT_ATOMS: atom_id res chain seq x y z
N MET A 1 16.54 -12.68 3.75
CA MET A 1 16.53 -11.24 3.44
C MET A 1 15.09 -10.89 3.13
N ALA A 2 14.36 -10.28 4.05
CA ALA A 2 13.00 -9.84 3.76
C ALA A 2 13.07 -8.81 2.63
N SER A 3 12.37 -9.09 1.54
CA SER A 3 12.30 -8.21 0.38
C SER A 3 11.93 -6.81 0.85
N GLU A 4 12.85 -5.84 0.74
CA GLU A 4 12.73 -4.51 1.38
C GLU A 4 11.48 -3.70 1.01
N ASN A 5 10.74 -4.15 -0.01
CA ASN A 5 9.53 -3.53 -0.53
C ASN A 5 8.27 -4.40 -0.33
N TYR A 6 8.30 -5.36 0.60
CA TYR A 6 7.12 -6.13 1.01
C TYR A 6 6.64 -5.64 2.37
N TYR A 7 5.35 -5.32 2.46
CA TYR A 7 4.72 -4.79 3.66
C TYR A 7 3.53 -5.66 4.04
N ASP A 8 3.39 -6.01 5.32
CA ASP A 8 2.18 -6.60 5.88
C ASP A 8 1.42 -5.52 6.67
N VAL A 9 0.13 -5.32 6.37
CA VAL A 9 -0.70 -4.30 7.05
C VAL A 9 -0.88 -4.57 8.55
N THR A 10 -0.71 -5.82 9.00
CA THR A 10 -0.83 -6.22 10.41
C THR A 10 0.46 -6.03 11.20
N GLU A 11 1.61 -5.96 10.52
CA GLU A 11 2.91 -5.70 11.13
C GLU A 11 3.26 -4.19 11.11
N TRP A 12 2.45 -3.36 10.47
CA TRP A 12 2.68 -1.92 10.39
C TRP A 12 2.40 -1.23 11.72
N ASN A 13 3.28 -0.30 12.11
CA ASN A 13 3.27 0.34 13.42
C ASN A 13 2.43 1.63 13.51
N ILE A 14 1.84 2.09 12.40
CA ILE A 14 1.03 3.31 12.35
C ILE A 14 -0.41 2.96 11.96
N GLY A 15 -1.36 3.37 12.79
CA GLY A 15 -2.78 3.07 12.60
C GLY A 15 -3.15 1.66 13.08
N ASN A 16 -4.42 1.29 12.86
CA ASN A 16 -4.92 -0.05 13.16
C ASN A 16 -5.70 -0.57 11.95
N PRO A 17 -5.23 -1.65 11.29
CA PRO A 17 -5.86 -2.14 10.06
C PRO A 17 -7.29 -2.62 10.30
N TYR A 18 -7.63 -3.06 11.51
CA TYR A 18 -8.98 -3.48 11.87
C TYR A 18 -9.93 -2.30 12.08
N GLN A 19 -9.43 -1.10 12.38
CA GLN A 19 -10.26 0.11 12.54
C GLN A 19 -10.33 0.92 11.25
N ASP A 20 -9.20 1.12 10.59
CA ASP A 20 -9.12 1.76 9.29
C ASP A 20 -7.88 1.29 8.52
N ILE A 21 -8.07 0.32 7.63
CA ILE A 21 -7.01 -0.15 6.73
C ILE A 21 -6.59 0.93 5.73
N GLY A 22 -7.44 1.92 5.47
CA GLY A 22 -7.13 3.04 4.58
C GLY A 22 -5.99 3.89 5.09
N GLU A 23 -6.02 4.25 6.38
CA GLU A 23 -4.95 4.97 7.08
C GLU A 23 -3.62 4.20 7.01
N VAL A 24 -3.66 2.90 7.31
CA VAL A 24 -2.48 2.02 7.31
C VAL A 24 -1.83 1.98 5.93
N ILE A 25 -2.63 1.73 4.87
CA ILE A 25 -2.10 1.67 3.49
C ILE A 25 -1.54 3.03 3.06
N ASN A 26 -2.21 4.14 3.36
CA ASN A 26 -1.72 5.48 3.04
C ASN A 26 -0.39 5.80 3.77
N SER A 27 -0.25 5.34 5.01
CA SER A 27 1.00 5.46 5.78
C SER A 27 2.15 4.67 5.14
N ILE A 28 1.88 3.43 4.70
CA ILE A 28 2.85 2.59 3.98
C ILE A 28 3.27 3.27 2.66
N ILE A 29 2.32 3.78 1.87
CA ILE A 29 2.62 4.51 0.62
C ILE A 29 3.51 5.72 0.89
N THR A 30 3.26 6.47 1.97
CA THR A 30 4.08 7.61 2.37
C THR A 30 5.50 7.17 2.74
N ASN A 31 5.65 6.05 3.45
CA ASN A 31 6.97 5.48 3.75
C ASN A 31 7.72 5.04 2.48
N ILE A 32 7.04 4.39 1.53
CA ILE A 32 7.63 3.97 0.26
C ILE A 32 8.13 5.20 -0.52
N LYS A 33 7.36 6.28 -0.60
CA LYS A 33 7.80 7.53 -1.25
C LYS A 33 9.02 8.14 -0.59
N ALA A 34 9.08 8.12 0.74
CA ALA A 34 10.21 8.65 1.49
C ALA A 34 11.48 7.80 1.31
N ARG A 35 11.35 6.51 0.98
CA ARG A 35 12.47 5.61 0.70
C ARG A 35 12.91 5.62 -0.76
N GLN A 36 11.95 5.70 -1.69
CA GLN A 36 12.17 5.63 -3.15
C GLN A 36 12.09 7.05 -3.75
N ILE A 37 12.96 7.95 -3.29
CA ILE A 37 12.97 9.36 -3.70
C ILE A 37 13.61 9.50 -5.09
N ASP A 38 14.78 8.88 -5.25
CA ASP A 38 15.59 9.01 -6.46
C ASP A 38 15.07 8.14 -7.59
N VAL A 39 14.98 8.74 -8.78
CA VAL A 39 14.37 8.12 -9.97
C VAL A 39 15.41 7.40 -10.83
N ASP A 40 16.70 7.68 -10.60
CA ASP A 40 17.81 7.24 -11.45
C ASP A 40 19.09 6.99 -10.64
N ILE A 41 19.02 6.05 -9.70
CA ILE A 41 20.18 5.46 -9.05
C ILE A 41 20.43 4.09 -9.69
N ASN A 42 21.55 3.95 -10.41
CA ASN A 42 21.99 2.71 -11.07
C ASN A 42 20.94 2.12 -12.05
N ASP A 43 20.46 2.92 -13.02
CA ASP A 43 19.44 2.52 -14.01
C ASP A 43 18.10 2.06 -13.38
N GLY A 44 17.83 2.46 -12.14
CA GLY A 44 16.64 2.16 -11.36
C GLY A 44 16.35 3.24 -10.31
N GLY A 45 15.44 2.97 -9.37
CA GLY A 45 15.22 3.88 -8.23
C GLY A 45 13.83 3.81 -7.60
N LYS A 46 12.80 3.55 -8.42
CA LYS A 46 11.40 3.39 -7.96
C LYS A 46 10.85 2.01 -8.30
N PRO A 47 11.34 0.93 -7.66
CA PRO A 47 10.87 -0.43 -7.95
C PRO A 47 9.42 -0.68 -7.50
N GLY A 48 8.79 0.25 -6.78
CA GLY A 48 7.45 0.06 -6.22
C GLY A 48 7.46 -0.84 -4.99
N ALA A 49 6.32 -1.42 -4.67
CA ALA A 49 6.17 -2.26 -3.48
C ALA A 49 5.00 -3.23 -3.57
N VAL A 50 5.00 -4.21 -2.67
CA VAL A 50 3.90 -5.13 -2.45
C VAL A 50 3.35 -4.90 -1.05
N ILE A 51 2.05 -4.61 -0.96
CA ILE A 51 1.32 -4.53 0.30
C ILE A 51 0.45 -5.78 0.42
N TYR A 52 0.66 -6.56 1.46
CA TYR A 52 -0.08 -7.77 1.78
C TYR A 52 -1.10 -7.51 2.87
N ILE A 53 -2.32 -7.98 2.62
CA ILE A 53 -3.44 -7.95 3.54
C ILE A 53 -3.77 -9.40 3.88
N PRO A 54 -3.34 -9.89 5.06
CA PRO A 54 -3.68 -11.22 5.55
C PRO A 54 -5.20 -11.40 5.65
N PRO A 55 -5.74 -12.63 5.66
CA PRO A 55 -7.15 -12.86 5.92
C PRO A 55 -7.62 -12.24 7.24
N GLY A 56 -8.70 -11.46 7.19
CA GLY A 56 -9.26 -10.78 8.36
C GLY A 56 -10.40 -9.82 7.97
N ASP A 57 -11.10 -9.31 8.98
CA ASP A 57 -12.14 -8.30 8.83
C ASP A 57 -11.53 -6.90 8.99
N TYR A 58 -11.43 -6.17 7.89
CA TYR A 58 -10.83 -4.83 7.88
C TYR A 58 -11.86 -3.78 7.50
N HIS A 59 -11.94 -2.72 8.30
CA HIS A 59 -12.77 -1.57 7.99
C HIS A 59 -12.00 -0.61 7.09
N LEU A 60 -12.61 -0.19 5.97
CA LEU A 60 -12.09 0.86 5.11
C LEU A 60 -12.95 2.11 5.32
N THR A 61 -12.44 3.06 6.11
CA THR A 61 -13.15 4.32 6.39
C THR A 61 -12.48 5.50 5.68
N THR A 62 -11.15 5.45 5.52
CA THR A 62 -10.38 6.42 4.73
C THR A 62 -10.12 5.89 3.32
N GLN A 63 -10.28 6.77 2.32
CA GLN A 63 -9.95 6.44 0.94
C GLN A 63 -8.42 6.29 0.78
N VAL A 64 -7.99 5.20 0.16
CA VAL A 64 -6.60 5.00 -0.23
C VAL A 64 -6.29 5.79 -1.51
N VAL A 65 -5.23 6.61 -1.47
CA VAL A 65 -4.76 7.38 -2.63
C VAL A 65 -3.46 6.76 -3.14
N VAL A 66 -3.53 6.15 -4.32
CA VAL A 66 -2.36 5.53 -4.97
C VAL A 66 -1.82 6.48 -6.05
N ASP A 67 -0.61 6.98 -5.82
CA ASP A 67 0.12 7.90 -6.70
C ASP A 67 1.59 7.48 -6.91
N ILE A 68 1.91 6.22 -6.60
CA ILE A 68 3.21 5.59 -6.92
C ILE A 68 3.03 4.49 -7.95
N SER A 69 3.97 4.37 -8.87
CA SER A 69 4.01 3.31 -9.88
C SER A 69 4.42 1.97 -9.26
N TYR A 70 4.06 0.87 -9.92
CA TYR A 70 4.46 -0.50 -9.54
C TYR A 70 4.05 -0.94 -8.12
N LEU A 71 2.97 -0.35 -7.58
CA LEU A 71 2.35 -0.80 -6.34
C LEU A 71 1.43 -1.99 -6.60
N LYS A 72 1.68 -3.10 -5.90
CA LYS A 72 0.82 -4.29 -5.88
C LYS A 72 0.18 -4.41 -4.51
N ILE A 73 -1.14 -4.49 -4.46
CA ILE A 73 -1.88 -4.80 -3.22
C ILE A 73 -2.42 -6.22 -3.35
N MET A 74 -2.03 -7.11 -2.44
CA MET A 74 -2.46 -8.50 -2.40
C MET A 74 -3.33 -8.70 -1.18
N ALA A 75 -4.61 -9.01 -1.38
CA ALA A 75 -5.54 -9.31 -0.31
C ALA A 75 -6.01 -10.76 -0.39
N GLN A 76 -6.03 -11.44 0.75
CA GLN A 76 -6.68 -12.75 0.88
C GLN A 76 -7.89 -12.61 1.81
N ALA A 77 -8.87 -11.80 1.41
CA ALA A 77 -10.07 -11.56 2.22
C ALA A 77 -11.25 -12.41 1.72
N THR A 78 -11.91 -13.13 2.62
CA THR A 78 -13.27 -13.65 2.41
C THR A 78 -14.21 -12.45 2.40
N VAL A 79 -14.91 -12.22 1.29
CA VAL A 79 -15.61 -10.95 1.03
C VAL A 79 -16.87 -10.81 1.88
N SER A 80 -16.79 -10.04 2.96
CA SER A 80 -17.93 -9.35 3.58
C SER A 80 -17.95 -7.89 3.11
N ARG A 81 -18.39 -7.65 1.88
CA ARG A 81 -18.69 -6.30 1.31
C ARG A 81 -17.63 -5.20 1.56
N LEU A 82 -16.45 -5.30 0.95
CA LEU A 82 -15.57 -4.13 0.75
C LEU A 82 -15.97 -3.39 -0.53
N ARG A 83 -16.70 -2.27 -0.43
CA ARG A 83 -16.81 -1.30 -1.52
C ARG A 83 -15.57 -0.41 -1.51
N ALA A 84 -14.44 -0.93 -2.00
CA ALA A 84 -13.22 -0.14 -2.15
C ALA A 84 -13.26 0.66 -3.46
N SER A 85 -13.51 1.96 -3.39
CA SER A 85 -13.34 2.88 -4.52
C SER A 85 -11.86 3.27 -4.64
N VAL A 86 -11.05 2.40 -5.23
CA VAL A 86 -9.64 2.72 -5.53
C VAL A 86 -9.61 3.59 -6.79
N LEU A 87 -9.33 4.88 -6.63
CA LEU A 87 -9.15 5.80 -7.75
C LEU A 87 -7.67 5.77 -8.18
N ILE A 88 -7.33 4.96 -9.17
CA ILE A 88 -5.99 4.94 -9.77
C ILE A 88 -5.90 6.14 -10.73
N ARG A 89 -5.24 7.23 -10.33
CA ARG A 89 -4.89 8.32 -11.24
C ARG A 89 -3.51 8.03 -11.84
N GLN A 90 -3.47 7.35 -12.99
CA GLN A 90 -2.23 7.31 -13.79
C GLN A 90 -2.00 8.70 -14.39
N LYS A 91 -0.97 9.40 -13.90
CA LYS A 91 -0.48 10.62 -14.52
C LYS A 91 0.57 10.21 -15.55
N VAL A 92 0.16 10.10 -16.81
CA VAL A 92 1.09 9.98 -17.94
C VAL A 92 1.69 11.37 -18.15
N THR A 93 3.00 11.51 -18.02
CA THR A 93 3.76 12.71 -18.41
C THR A 93 5.05 12.24 -19.04
#